data_AF-F6QYI9-F1
#
_entry.id   AF-F6QYI9-F1
#
_cell.length_a   1.000
_cell.length_b   1.000
_cell.length_c   1.000
_cell.angle_alpha   90.00
_cell.angle_beta   90.00
_cell.angle_gamma   90.00
#
_symmetry.space_group_name_H-M   'P 1'
#
loop_
_entity.id
_entity.type
_entity.pdbx_description
1 polymer ?
#
loop_
_entity_poly.entity_id
_entity_poly.type
_entity_poly.pdbx_seq_one_letter_code
_entity_poly.pdbx_strand_id
1 'polypeptide(L)'
;MGSSHIGGLSINERRRSASLGLVMAENDVDNELLDYEDDEVETAAGGDGAEAPAKKDVKGSYVSIHSSGFRDFLLKPELLRAIVDCGFEHPSEVQHECIPQAILGMDVLCQAKSGMGKTAVFVLATLQQLEPVTGQVSVLVMCHTRELAFQISKEYERFSKYMPNVKVAVFFGGLSIKKDEEVLKKN
;
A
#
# COMPACT_ATOMS: atom_id res chain seq x y z
N MET A 1 54.00 16.61 1.94
CA MET A 1 53.60 15.81 0.77
C MET A 1 53.32 14.41 1.31
N GLY A 2 52.07 14.07 1.62
CA GLY A 2 51.13 13.36 0.73
C GLY A 2 51.41 11.85 0.80
N SER A 3 50.50 10.90 1.03
CA SER A 3 49.03 10.88 0.96
C SER A 3 48.51 9.68 1.76
N SER A 4 47.35 9.85 2.39
CA SER A 4 46.57 8.83 3.09
C SER A 4 45.98 7.82 2.10
N HIS A 5 46.23 6.52 2.31
CA HIS A 5 45.56 5.43 1.60
C HIS A 5 44.19 5.17 2.24
N ILE A 6 43.11 5.55 1.56
CA ILE A 6 41.75 5.08 1.84
C ILE A 6 41.38 4.07 0.76
N GLY A 7 41.33 2.80 1.15
CA GLY A 7 40.93 1.68 0.32
C GLY A 7 39.48 1.84 -0.14
N GLY A 8 39.27 1.76 -1.45
CA GLY A 8 37.95 1.75 -2.05
C GLY A 8 37.29 0.37 -1.90
N LEU A 9 36.20 0.31 -1.13
CA LEU A 9 35.27 -0.82 -1.22
C LEU A 9 34.50 -0.76 -2.55
N SER A 10 34.36 -1.93 -3.18
CA SER A 10 33.71 -2.14 -4.46
C SER A 10 32.22 -1.78 -4.39
N ILE A 11 31.69 -1.22 -5.49
CA ILE A 11 30.27 -0.85 -5.65
C ILE A 11 29.34 -2.05 -5.37
N ASN A 12 29.82 -3.27 -5.62
CA ASN A 12 29.06 -4.50 -5.38
C ASN A 12 28.92 -4.85 -3.88
N GLU A 13 29.87 -4.45 -3.04
CA GLU A 13 29.83 -4.67 -1.59
C GLU A 13 28.92 -3.67 -0.89
N ARG A 14 28.84 -2.42 -1.38
CA ARG A 14 27.88 -1.42 -0.87
C ARG A 14 26.43 -1.84 -1.13
N ARG A 15 26.14 -2.47 -2.28
CA ARG A 15 24.80 -3.02 -2.58
C ARG A 15 24.41 -4.17 -1.67
N ARG A 16 25.36 -5.06 -1.32
CA ARG A 16 25.10 -6.14 -0.34
C ARG A 16 24.88 -5.60 1.06
N SER A 17 25.65 -4.60 1.51
CA SER A 17 25.48 -3.98 2.83
C SER A 17 24.17 -3.19 2.95
N ALA A 18 23.72 -2.52 1.88
CA ALA A 18 22.44 -1.79 1.86
C ALA A 18 21.24 -2.76 1.85
N SER A 19 21.34 -3.85 1.08
CA SER A 19 20.31 -4.91 1.07
C SER A 19 20.22 -5.63 2.41
N LEU A 20 21.34 -5.86 3.10
CA LEU A 20 21.35 -6.51 4.41
C LEU A 20 20.80 -5.59 5.51
N GLY A 21 21.11 -4.29 5.46
CA GLY A 21 20.59 -3.30 6.41
C GLY A 21 19.08 -3.06 6.28
N LEU A 22 18.52 -3.18 5.08
CA LEU A 22 17.07 -3.09 4.84
C LEU A 22 16.34 -4.32 5.39
N VAL A 23 16.86 -5.53 5.12
CA VAL A 23 16.28 -6.79 5.61
C VAL A 23 16.31 -6.88 7.15
N MET A 24 17.33 -6.30 7.81
CA MET A 24 17.37 -6.26 9.27
C MET A 24 16.35 -5.29 9.88
N ALA A 25 16.05 -4.17 9.21
CA ALA A 25 15.04 -3.22 9.67
C ALA A 25 13.61 -3.74 9.46
N GLU A 26 13.38 -4.51 8.39
CA GLU A 26 12.09 -5.16 8.11
C GLU A 26 11.75 -6.22 9.19
N ASN A 27 12.73 -7.04 9.59
CA ASN A 27 12.53 -8.08 10.61
C ASN A 27 12.21 -7.54 12.01
N ASP A 28 12.69 -6.34 12.38
CA ASP A 28 12.42 -5.76 13.70
C ASP A 28 10.98 -5.21 13.81
N VAL A 29 10.40 -4.70 12.71
CA VAL A 29 9.05 -4.10 12.70
C VAL A 29 7.96 -5.18 12.70
N ASP A 30 8.15 -6.27 11.97
CA ASP A 30 7.24 -7.41 11.97
C ASP A 30 7.20 -8.12 13.33
N ASN A 31 8.30 -8.08 14.09
CA ASN A 31 8.44 -8.78 15.37
C ASN A 31 7.89 -7.99 16.58
N GLU A 32 7.67 -6.67 16.45
CA GLU A 32 7.08 -5.83 17.51
C GLU A 32 5.54 -5.73 17.45
N LEU A 33 4.89 -6.35 16.45
CA LEU A 33 3.43 -6.25 16.23
C LEU A 33 2.61 -7.45 16.76
N LEU A 34 3.18 -8.32 17.60
CA LEU A 34 2.62 -9.64 17.93
C LEU A 34 1.87 -9.79 19.27
N ASP A 35 1.55 -8.71 19.98
CA ASP A 35 1.10 -8.81 21.39
C ASP A 35 -0.36 -8.34 21.67
N TYR A 36 -1.28 -8.47 20.71
CA TYR A 36 -2.71 -8.32 21.01
C TYR A 36 -3.39 -9.69 21.00
N GLU A 37 -3.52 -10.28 22.19
CA GLU A 37 -4.38 -11.43 22.45
C GLU A 37 -5.85 -11.02 22.19
N ASP A 38 -6.50 -11.70 21.25
CA ASP A 38 -7.93 -11.57 20.99
C ASP A 38 -8.72 -12.11 22.20
N ASP A 39 -9.41 -11.23 22.93
CA ASP A 39 -10.46 -11.67 23.88
C ASP A 39 -11.60 -12.31 23.06
N GLU A 40 -11.67 -13.64 23.08
CA GLU A 40 -12.76 -14.43 22.51
C GLU A 40 -14.11 -14.00 23.11
N VAL A 41 -15.00 -13.44 22.28
CA VAL A 41 -16.41 -13.25 22.65
C VAL A 41 -17.20 -14.45 22.13
N GLU A 42 -17.54 -15.35 23.06
CA GLU A 42 -18.49 -16.44 22.86
C GLU A 42 -19.86 -15.92 22.40
N THR A 43 -20.41 -16.45 21.31
CA THR A 43 -21.84 -16.33 21.01
C THR A 43 -22.49 -17.71 20.98
N ALA A 44 -23.47 -17.86 21.86
CA ALA A 44 -24.20 -19.08 22.17
C ALA A 44 -25.03 -19.66 21.01
N ALA A 45 -25.11 -20.99 21.00
CA ALA A 45 -25.96 -21.79 20.13
C ALA A 45 -27.42 -21.83 20.61
N GLY A 46 -28.36 -21.72 19.67
CA GLY A 46 -29.79 -21.99 19.84
C GLY A 46 -30.40 -22.38 18.48
N GLY A 47 -31.05 -23.54 18.40
CA GLY A 47 -31.30 -24.27 17.16
C GLY A 47 -32.69 -24.19 16.52
N ASP A 48 -32.83 -25.11 15.55
CA ASP A 48 -34.00 -25.69 14.86
C ASP A 48 -34.71 -24.98 13.69
N GLY A 49 -34.95 -25.80 12.64
CA GLY A 49 -36.14 -25.70 11.79
C GLY A 49 -35.94 -25.31 10.32
N ALA A 50 -36.21 -26.25 9.42
CA ALA A 50 -36.20 -26.11 7.96
C ALA A 50 -37.34 -25.25 7.38
N GLU A 51 -37.10 -24.57 6.25
CA GLU A 51 -37.89 -24.61 5.00
C GLU A 51 -37.47 -23.49 4.01
N ALA A 52 -37.30 -23.85 2.73
CA ALA A 52 -37.23 -22.91 1.61
C ALA A 52 -38.63 -22.38 1.27
N PRO A 53 -38.78 -21.14 0.75
CA PRO A 53 -39.29 -21.08 -0.63
C PRO A 53 -38.87 -19.87 -1.50
N ALA A 54 -38.98 -20.13 -2.81
CA ALA A 54 -39.49 -19.26 -3.89
C ALA A 54 -38.72 -18.01 -4.36
N LYS A 55 -38.35 -18.11 -5.65
CA LYS A 55 -37.89 -17.07 -6.57
C LYS A 55 -38.83 -15.85 -6.60
N LYS A 56 -38.24 -14.65 -6.58
CA LYS A 56 -38.88 -13.40 -6.99
C LYS A 56 -38.00 -12.74 -8.05
N ASP A 57 -38.48 -12.74 -9.28
CA ASP A 57 -37.90 -12.03 -10.41
C ASP A 57 -37.92 -10.52 -10.15
N VAL A 58 -36.79 -9.97 -9.69
CA VAL A 58 -36.58 -8.51 -9.69
C VAL A 58 -35.91 -8.17 -11.01
N LYS A 59 -36.71 -7.56 -11.89
CA LYS A 59 -36.29 -7.01 -13.19
C LYS A 59 -35.44 -5.75 -12.96
N GLY A 60 -34.24 -5.95 -12.40
CA GLY A 60 -33.20 -4.93 -12.37
C GLY A 60 -32.58 -4.87 -13.76
N SER A 61 -32.70 -3.72 -14.41
CA SER A 61 -31.91 -3.38 -15.59
C SER A 61 -30.44 -3.40 -15.19
N TYR A 62 -29.80 -4.57 -15.23
CA TYR A 62 -28.36 -4.70 -15.16
C TYR A 62 -27.84 -4.06 -16.44
N VAL A 63 -27.53 -2.76 -16.35
CA VAL A 63 -26.72 -2.09 -17.35
C VAL A 63 -25.52 -2.99 -17.55
N SER A 64 -25.28 -3.43 -18.79
CA SER A 64 -24.04 -4.10 -19.15
C SER A 64 -22.91 -3.15 -18.80
N ILE A 65 -22.36 -3.29 -17.59
CA ILE A 65 -21.14 -2.62 -17.19
C ILE A 65 -20.10 -3.20 -18.14
N HIS A 66 -19.61 -2.38 -19.08
CA HIS A 66 -18.34 -2.64 -19.72
C HIS A 66 -17.37 -2.99 -18.60
N SER A 67 -16.96 -4.26 -18.50
CA SER A 67 -15.99 -4.73 -17.51
C SER A 67 -14.70 -3.97 -17.73
N SER A 68 -14.62 -2.78 -17.14
CA SER A 68 -13.54 -1.85 -17.34
C SER A 68 -12.49 -2.21 -16.32
N GLY A 69 -11.37 -2.70 -16.82
CA GLY A 69 -10.27 -3.15 -15.98
C GLY A 69 -9.42 -1.97 -15.55
N PHE A 70 -8.45 -2.23 -14.68
CA PHE A 70 -7.45 -1.22 -14.32
C PHE A 70 -6.67 -0.65 -15.52
N ARG A 71 -6.66 -1.36 -16.66
CA ARG A 71 -6.04 -0.91 -17.91
C ARG A 71 -6.72 0.33 -18.51
N ASP A 72 -8.01 0.54 -18.21
CA ASP A 72 -8.77 1.68 -18.72
C ASP A 72 -8.46 2.98 -17.98
N PHE A 73 -7.81 2.90 -16.81
CA PHE A 73 -7.30 4.06 -16.08
C PHE A 73 -6.00 4.64 -16.65
N LEU A 74 -5.44 4.05 -17.72
CA LEU A 74 -4.23 4.53 -18.39
C LEU A 74 -3.02 4.72 -17.43
N LEU A 75 -2.88 3.81 -16.46
CA LEU A 75 -1.78 3.81 -15.51
C LEU A 75 -0.45 3.41 -16.16
N LYS A 76 0.66 3.78 -15.51
CA LYS A 76 2.02 3.35 -15.85
C LYS A 76 2.08 1.82 -15.99
N PRO A 77 2.78 1.27 -17.01
CA PRO A 77 2.88 -0.17 -17.22
C PRO A 77 3.37 -0.97 -16.00
N GLU A 78 4.27 -0.37 -15.22
CA GLU A 78 4.82 -0.93 -13.99
C GLU A 78 3.73 -1.11 -12.92
N LEU A 79 2.81 -0.14 -12.78
CA LEU A 79 1.66 -0.24 -11.86
C LEU A 79 0.69 -1.31 -12.32
N LEU A 80 0.33 -1.32 -13.60
CA LEU A 80 -0.59 -2.33 -14.15
C LEU A 80 -0.06 -3.75 -13.90
N ARG A 81 1.26 -3.95 -14.04
CA ARG A 81 1.88 -5.23 -13.72
C ARG A 81 1.78 -5.56 -12.23
N ALA A 82 2.04 -4.61 -11.34
CA ALA A 82 1.92 -4.83 -9.90
C ALA A 82 0.48 -5.13 -9.46
N ILE A 83 -0.51 -4.47 -10.06
CA ILE A 83 -1.94 -4.70 -9.83
C ILE A 83 -2.32 -6.15 -10.14
N VAL A 84 -1.89 -6.65 -11.31
CA VAL A 84 -2.14 -8.05 -11.72
C VAL A 84 -1.47 -9.04 -10.77
N ASP A 85 -0.21 -8.80 -10.39
CA ASP A 85 0.51 -9.64 -9.42
C ASP A 85 -0.18 -9.70 -8.05
N CYS A 86 -0.87 -8.63 -7.67
CA CYS A 86 -1.64 -8.56 -6.44
C CYS A 86 -3.02 -9.24 -6.53
N GLY A 87 -3.40 -9.78 -7.70
CA GLY A 87 -4.66 -10.47 -7.92
C GLY A 87 -5.87 -9.55 -8.12
N PHE A 88 -5.66 -8.27 -8.43
CA PHE A 88 -6.74 -7.33 -8.70
C PHE A 88 -7.15 -7.39 -10.18
N GLU A 89 -8.32 -7.97 -10.45
CA GLU A 89 -8.85 -8.10 -11.81
C GLU A 89 -9.83 -6.98 -12.16
N HIS A 90 -10.74 -6.68 -11.22
CA HIS A 90 -11.80 -5.70 -11.39
C HIS A 90 -11.71 -4.61 -10.31
N PRO A 91 -11.67 -3.32 -10.68
CA PRO A 91 -11.69 -2.25 -9.70
C PRO A 91 -13.06 -2.17 -9.02
N SER A 92 -13.06 -1.75 -7.75
CA SER A 92 -14.29 -1.50 -7.01
C SER A 92 -14.98 -0.21 -7.47
N GLU A 93 -16.24 -0.02 -7.08
CA GLU A 93 -17.02 1.19 -7.42
C GLU A 93 -16.29 2.48 -6.98
N VAL A 94 -15.77 2.51 -5.75
CA VAL A 94 -15.01 3.68 -5.27
C VAL A 94 -13.71 3.90 -6.05
N GLN A 95 -13.09 2.85 -6.57
CA GLN A 95 -11.90 2.97 -7.42
C GLN A 95 -12.24 3.49 -8.80
N HIS A 96 -13.34 3.00 -9.39
CA HIS A 96 -13.85 3.50 -10.67
C HIS A 96 -14.17 4.98 -10.64
N GLU A 97 -14.82 5.45 -9.57
CA GLU A 97 -15.20 6.86 -9.42
C GLU A 97 -14.00 7.76 -9.10
N CYS A 98 -13.11 7.31 -8.20
CA CYS A 98 -12.06 8.19 -7.67
C CYS A 98 -10.76 8.17 -8.47
N ILE A 99 -10.30 7.01 -8.99
CA ILE A 99 -8.97 6.91 -9.63
C ILE A 99 -8.84 7.84 -10.84
N PRO A 100 -9.80 7.91 -11.79
CA PRO A 100 -9.66 8.76 -12.97
C PRO A 100 -9.49 10.25 -12.65
N GLN A 101 -10.13 10.75 -11.59
CA GLN A 101 -9.98 12.14 -11.16
C GLN A 101 -8.69 12.32 -10.34
N ALA A 102 -8.39 11.37 -9.45
CA ALA A 102 -7.22 11.44 -8.59
C ALA A 102 -5.90 11.42 -9.37
N ILE A 103 -5.79 10.63 -10.45
CA ILE A 103 -4.56 10.58 -11.29
C ILE A 103 -4.30 11.88 -12.05
N LEU A 104 -5.31 12.75 -12.19
CA LEU A 104 -5.19 14.08 -12.81
C LEU A 104 -4.75 15.15 -11.81
N GLY A 105 -4.49 14.78 -10.54
CA GLY A 105 -4.08 15.71 -9.49
C GLY A 105 -5.23 16.56 -8.94
N MET A 106 -6.48 16.12 -9.12
CA MET A 106 -7.63 16.79 -8.53
C MET A 106 -7.78 16.43 -7.05
N ASP A 107 -8.25 17.40 -6.26
CA ASP A 107 -8.61 17.15 -4.87
C ASP A 107 -9.85 16.25 -4.81
N VAL A 108 -9.78 15.17 -4.01
CA VAL A 108 -10.84 14.18 -3.88
C VAL A 108 -11.28 14.08 -2.43
N LEU A 109 -12.57 14.32 -2.19
CA LEU A 109 -13.25 13.95 -0.95
C LEU A 109 -14.04 12.66 -1.19
N CYS A 110 -13.61 11.58 -0.58
CA CYS A 110 -14.21 10.25 -0.77
C CYS A 110 -14.74 9.67 0.54
N GLN A 111 -16.01 9.29 0.55
CA GLN A 111 -16.63 8.53 1.64
C GLN A 111 -17.09 7.16 1.13
N ALA A 112 -16.50 6.10 1.66
CA ALA A 112 -16.94 4.73 1.38
C ALA A 112 -16.75 3.83 2.61
N LYS A 113 -17.42 2.69 2.64
CA LYS A 113 -17.30 1.69 3.71
C LYS A 113 -15.88 1.14 3.83
N SER A 114 -15.50 0.65 5.01
CA SER A 114 -14.23 -0.06 5.19
C SER A 114 -14.15 -1.28 4.28
N GLY A 115 -12.94 -1.66 3.87
CA GLY A 115 -12.71 -2.81 2.97
C GLY A 115 -13.02 -2.58 1.49
N MET A 116 -13.58 -1.43 1.08
CA MET A 116 -13.96 -1.16 -0.32
C MET A 116 -12.78 -0.79 -1.24
N GLY A 117 -11.53 -0.88 -0.78
CA GLY A 117 -10.35 -0.58 -1.59
C GLY A 117 -9.99 0.91 -1.71
N LYS A 118 -10.46 1.75 -0.78
CA LYS A 118 -10.09 3.19 -0.71
C LYS A 118 -8.58 3.44 -0.65
N THR A 119 -7.84 2.57 0.05
CA THR A 119 -6.38 2.68 0.16
C THR A 119 -5.71 2.62 -1.21
N ALA A 120 -6.10 1.65 -2.04
CA ALA A 120 -5.55 1.52 -3.39
C ALA A 120 -5.85 2.73 -4.26
N VAL A 121 -6.94 3.49 -4.02
CA VAL A 121 -7.23 4.72 -4.77
C VAL A 121 -6.10 5.71 -4.66
N PHE A 122 -5.75 6.14 -3.44
CA PHE A 122 -4.70 7.14 -3.27
C PHE A 122 -3.32 6.56 -3.52
N VAL A 123 -3.06 5.28 -3.20
CA VAL A 123 -1.77 4.64 -3.47
C VAL A 123 -1.48 4.59 -4.96
N LEU A 124 -2.44 4.14 -5.78
CA LEU A 124 -2.26 4.09 -7.23
C LEU A 124 -2.18 5.50 -7.82
N ALA A 125 -3.03 6.42 -7.35
CA ALA A 125 -3.04 7.79 -7.86
C ALA A 125 -1.73 8.53 -7.58
N THR A 126 -1.18 8.42 -6.37
CA THR A 126 0.07 9.09 -6.02
C THR A 126 1.26 8.45 -6.72
N LEU A 127 1.36 7.11 -6.81
CA LEU A 127 2.42 6.44 -7.56
C LEU A 127 2.37 6.76 -9.07
N GLN A 128 1.16 6.92 -9.62
CA GLN A 128 0.98 7.32 -11.01
C GLN A 128 1.56 8.71 -11.27
N GLN A 129 1.31 9.66 -10.37
CA GLN A 129 1.79 11.04 -10.47
C GLN A 129 3.23 11.24 -10.00
N LEU A 130 3.78 10.27 -9.27
CA LEU A 130 5.09 10.41 -8.65
C LEU A 130 6.20 10.56 -9.69
N GLU A 131 6.97 11.63 -9.52
CA GLU A 131 8.29 11.86 -10.13
C GLU A 131 9.35 11.78 -9.00
N PRO A 132 10.04 10.63 -8.84
CA PRO A 132 10.97 10.45 -7.73
C PRO A 132 12.19 11.37 -7.84
N VAL A 133 12.45 12.14 -6.78
CA VAL A 133 13.65 12.95 -6.61
C VAL A 133 14.39 12.47 -5.36
N THR A 134 15.67 12.10 -5.51
CA THR A 134 16.47 11.56 -4.40
C THR A 134 16.61 12.59 -3.28
N GLY A 135 16.38 12.18 -2.03
CA GLY A 135 16.45 13.08 -0.88
C GLY A 135 15.23 13.98 -0.67
N GLN A 136 14.18 13.84 -1.47
CA GLN A 136 12.97 14.66 -1.36
C GLN A 136 11.73 13.80 -1.08
N VAL A 137 10.91 14.23 -0.12
CA VAL A 137 9.60 13.65 0.14
C VAL A 137 8.57 14.33 -0.76
N SER A 138 7.99 13.58 -1.69
CA SER A 138 6.97 14.08 -2.63
C SER A 138 5.53 13.77 -2.19
N VAL A 139 5.34 12.75 -1.35
CA VAL A 139 4.02 12.26 -0.92
C VAL A 139 4.04 12.05 0.59
N LEU A 140 3.02 12.57 1.28
CA LEU A 140 2.78 12.37 2.70
C LEU A 140 1.37 11.79 2.88
N VAL A 141 1.28 10.63 3.54
CA VAL A 141 0.00 10.03 3.93
C VAL A 141 -0.05 9.97 5.45
N MET A 142 -1.18 10.37 6.03
CA MET A 142 -1.40 10.34 7.48
C MET A 142 -2.68 9.57 7.78
N CYS A 143 -2.69 8.83 8.89
CA CYS A 143 -3.84 8.09 9.39
C CYS A 143 -3.83 8.03 10.92
N HIS A 144 -4.94 7.59 11.51
CA HIS A 144 -5.15 7.69 12.95
C HIS A 144 -4.47 6.58 13.77
N THR A 145 -4.26 5.40 13.19
CA THR A 145 -3.71 4.24 13.91
C THR A 145 -2.39 3.77 13.30
N ARG A 146 -1.52 3.16 14.13
CA ARG A 146 -0.18 2.71 13.76
C ARG A 146 -0.25 1.55 12.77
N GLU A 147 -1.18 0.64 13.04
CA GLU A 147 -1.44 -0.57 12.27
C GLU A 147 -1.91 -0.21 10.87
N LEU A 148 -2.78 0.80 10.75
CA LEU A 148 -3.22 1.29 9.44
C LEU A 148 -2.09 1.97 8.67
N ALA A 149 -1.21 2.71 9.34
CA ALA A 149 -0.04 3.33 8.71
C ALA A 149 0.88 2.24 8.11
N PHE A 150 1.13 1.19 8.89
CA PHE A 150 1.93 0.05 8.46
C PHE A 150 1.28 -0.72 7.29
N GLN A 151 -0.03 -0.98 7.36
CA GLN A 151 -0.77 -1.59 6.25
C GLN A 151 -0.68 -0.74 4.96
N ILE A 152 -0.81 0.59 5.08
CA ILE A 152 -0.68 1.50 3.95
C ILE A 152 0.73 1.45 3.36
N SER A 153 1.79 1.43 4.18
CA SER A 153 3.16 1.34 3.65
C SER A 153 3.41 0.03 2.91
N LYS A 154 2.87 -1.09 3.40
CA LYS A 154 2.92 -2.37 2.69
C LYS A 154 2.14 -2.37 1.38
N GLU A 155 1.01 -1.67 1.29
CA GLU A 155 0.32 -1.45 0.02
C GLU A 155 1.18 -0.66 -0.98
N TYR A 156 1.86 0.40 -0.52
CA TYR A 156 2.80 1.11 -1.37
C TYR A 156 3.94 0.21 -1.87
N GLU A 157 4.55 -0.60 -1.00
CA GLU A 157 5.60 -1.57 -1.39
C GLU A 157 5.09 -2.57 -2.45
N ARG A 158 3.89 -3.13 -2.26
CA ARG A 158 3.26 -4.07 -3.21
C ARG A 158 3.06 -3.45 -4.58
N PHE A 159 2.46 -2.25 -4.64
CA PHE A 159 2.18 -1.59 -5.92
C PHE A 159 3.42 -0.96 -6.57
N SER A 160 4.44 -0.60 -5.79
CA SER A 160 5.71 -0.08 -6.30
C SER A 160 6.77 -1.15 -6.60
N LYS A 161 6.41 -2.45 -6.52
CA LYS A 161 7.30 -3.60 -6.81
C LYS A 161 8.13 -3.46 -8.09
N TYR A 162 7.58 -2.83 -9.12
CA TYR A 162 8.24 -2.63 -10.42
C TYR A 162 8.79 -1.22 -10.63
N MET A 163 8.88 -0.40 -9.57
CA MET A 163 9.36 0.97 -9.57
C MET A 163 10.59 1.11 -8.66
N PRO A 164 11.79 0.72 -9.10
CA PRO A 164 12.97 0.55 -8.22
C PRO A 164 13.49 1.83 -7.57
N ASN A 165 13.09 3.00 -8.08
CA ASN A 165 13.51 4.30 -7.55
C ASN A 165 12.52 4.87 -6.52
N VAL A 166 11.39 4.19 -6.29
CA VAL A 166 10.41 4.58 -5.28
C VAL A 166 10.87 4.03 -3.93
N LYS A 167 10.95 4.90 -2.95
CA LYS A 167 11.22 4.53 -1.55
C LYS A 167 10.02 4.91 -0.71
N VAL A 168 9.69 4.05 0.25
CA VAL A 168 8.57 4.20 1.16
C VAL A 168 9.12 4.06 2.57
N ALA A 169 8.67 4.91 3.48
CA ALA A 169 8.96 4.80 4.90
C ALA A 169 7.69 5.12 5.69
N VAL A 170 7.55 4.49 6.86
CA VAL A 170 6.42 4.68 7.77
C VAL A 170 6.96 5.07 9.15
N PHE A 171 6.30 6.01 9.80
CA PHE A 171 6.71 6.53 11.10
C PHE A 171 5.49 6.62 12.02
N PHE A 172 5.66 6.21 13.27
CA PHE A 172 4.64 6.32 14.31
C PHE A 172 5.27 6.27 15.70
N GLY A 173 4.50 6.72 16.70
CA GLY A 173 4.94 6.70 18.10
C GLY A 173 5.17 5.27 18.63
N GLY A 174 5.95 5.15 19.71
CA GLY A 174 6.34 3.87 20.31
C GLY A 174 7.72 3.37 19.89
N LEU A 175 8.26 3.90 18.78
CA LEU A 175 9.63 3.65 18.33
C LEU A 175 10.55 4.83 18.67
N SER A 176 11.86 4.58 18.69
CA SER A 176 12.85 5.64 18.90
C SER A 176 12.89 6.59 17.71
N ILE A 177 12.56 7.86 17.94
CA ILE A 177 12.63 8.92 16.92
C ILE A 177 14.01 9.03 16.23
N LYS A 178 15.08 8.63 16.91
CA LYS A 178 16.43 8.61 16.31
C LYS A 178 16.52 7.67 15.12
N LYS A 179 15.79 6.54 15.13
CA LYS A 179 15.73 5.63 13.99
C LYS A 179 15.06 6.32 12.79
N ASP A 180 13.96 7.03 13.03
CA ASP A 180 13.23 7.77 11.99
C ASP A 180 14.10 8.86 11.36
N GLU A 181 14.81 9.64 12.18
CA GLU A 181 15.75 10.66 11.72
C GLU A 181 16.87 10.07 10.84
N GLU A 182 17.38 8.89 11.18
CA GLU A 182 18.41 8.21 10.39
C GLU A 182 17.87 7.71 9.05
N VAL A 183 16.65 7.18 9.02
CA VAL A 183 15.98 6.73 7.79
C VAL A 183 15.78 7.92 6.85
N LEU A 184 15.29 9.06 7.37
CA LEU A 184 15.08 10.28 6.58
C LEU A 184 16.37 10.85 5.99
N LYS A 185 17.51 10.70 6.67
CA LYS A 185 18.82 11.14 6.15
C LYS A 185 19.37 10.24 5.03
N LYS A 186 18.91 8.99 4.93
CA LYS A 186 19.40 7.98 3.98
C LYS A 186 18.52 7.85 2.73
N ASN A 187 17.25 8.27 2.82
CA ASN A 187 16.28 8.17 1.73
C ASN A 187 16.44 9.27 0.70
#